data_AF-A0A7J9CZP2-F1
#
_entry.id   AF-A0A7J9CZP2-F1
#
_cell.length_a   1.000
_cell.length_b   1.000
_cell.length_c   1.000
_cell.angle_alpha   90.00
_cell.angle_beta   90.00
_cell.angle_gamma   90.00
#
_symmetry.space_group_name_H-M   'P 1'
#
loop_
_entity.id
_entity.type
_entity.pdbx_description
1 polymer ?
#
loop_
_entity_poly.entity_id
_entity_poly.type
_entity_poly.pdbx_seq_one_letter_code
_entity_poly.pdbx_strand_id
1 'polypeptide(L)'
;MGIIPPCNHTSLSIENATEDRCEECGVKIYGTAFTCYSCKVWKHISCADKLNRDLPLEITHPLHLQHRLQLQWDYSEDFICDKCLYISTGYRYECSSCDFNLDLKCASSVSGQLPKDQEPLRSKDGKKKTIFHHSHGHVLSFFKYRKVCSDKIPGTLSHSLHPKHPLRLTFAINIDKCNVCSENSDYSSPVFVCEMCSC
;
A
#
# COMPACT_ATOMS: atom_id res chain seq x y z
N MET A 1 7.28 2.89 15.21
CA MET A 1 7.60 1.57 14.65
C MET A 1 6.78 1.41 13.38
N GLY A 2 7.24 2.02 12.29
CA GLY A 2 6.58 1.95 11.00
C GLY A 2 6.93 0.63 10.33
N ILE A 3 5.93 -0.11 9.87
CA ILE A 3 6.14 -1.30 9.05
C ILE A 3 6.36 -0.78 7.64
N ILE A 4 7.54 -1.05 7.08
CA ILE A 4 7.93 -0.54 5.77
C ILE A 4 7.69 -1.65 4.75
N PRO A 5 6.91 -1.38 3.68
CA PRO A 5 6.56 -2.39 2.71
C PRO A 5 7.85 -2.97 2.10
N PRO A 6 7.98 -4.30 2.01
CA PRO A 6 8.99 -4.88 1.13
C PRO A 6 8.70 -4.49 -0.32
N CYS A 7 9.68 -4.53 -1.20
CA CYS A 7 9.58 -4.09 -2.58
C CYS A 7 9.80 -5.29 -3.52
N ASN A 8 8.85 -5.60 -4.41
CA ASN A 8 8.98 -6.70 -5.40
C ASN A 8 9.79 -6.34 -6.63
N HIS A 9 10.86 -5.56 -6.46
CA HIS A 9 11.84 -5.50 -7.51
C HIS A 9 12.61 -6.82 -7.50
N THR A 10 12.45 -7.62 -8.55
CA THR A 10 13.18 -8.87 -8.80
C THR A 10 14.70 -8.68 -8.89
N SER A 11 15.20 -7.44 -8.86
CA SER A 11 16.61 -7.09 -8.70
C SER A 11 16.89 -6.58 -7.28
N LEU A 12 16.82 -7.47 -6.31
CA LEU A 12 17.53 -7.28 -5.04
C LEU A 12 19.00 -7.62 -5.28
N SER A 13 19.88 -6.63 -5.16
CA SER A 13 21.33 -6.84 -5.21
C SER A 13 21.91 -6.86 -3.80
N ILE A 14 22.96 -7.65 -3.61
CA ILE A 14 23.74 -7.67 -2.38
C ILE A 14 24.94 -6.78 -2.57
N GLU A 15 25.01 -5.71 -1.79
CA GLU A 15 26.04 -4.68 -1.94
C GLU A 15 26.62 -4.25 -0.61
N ASN A 16 27.84 -3.73 -0.63
CA ASN A 16 28.48 -3.17 0.55
C ASN A 16 27.91 -1.78 0.85
N ALA A 17 27.22 -1.67 1.98
CA ALA A 17 26.83 -0.41 2.56
C ALA A 17 27.84 -0.04 3.65
N THR A 18 28.41 1.17 3.60
CA THR A 18 29.34 1.61 4.63
C THR A 18 28.72 2.55 5.66
N GLU A 19 27.55 3.16 5.39
CA GLU A 19 26.90 4.08 6.35
C GLU A 19 25.36 4.12 6.30
N ASP A 20 24.71 3.31 5.46
CA ASP A 20 23.25 3.28 5.33
C ASP A 20 22.54 2.69 6.55
N ARG A 21 21.29 3.06 6.77
CA ARG A 21 20.45 2.50 7.85
C ARG A 21 19.54 1.43 7.30
N CYS A 22 19.46 0.32 8.03
CA CYS A 22 18.49 -0.71 7.75
C CYS A 22 17.09 -0.17 8.04
N GLU A 23 16.24 -0.23 7.03
CA GLU A 23 14.91 0.36 7.09
C GLU A 23 13.98 -0.39 8.05
N GLU A 24 14.25 -1.67 8.31
CA GLU A 24 13.46 -2.51 9.23
C GLU A 24 13.81 -2.25 10.71
N CYS A 25 15.10 -2.16 11.04
CA CYS A 25 15.55 -2.07 12.44
C CYS A 25 16.08 -0.68 12.82
N GLY A 26 16.25 0.23 11.86
CA GLY A 26 16.79 1.59 12.04
C GLY A 26 18.28 1.66 12.37
N VAL A 27 18.96 0.51 12.44
CA VAL A 27 20.38 0.40 12.81
C VAL A 27 21.25 0.54 11.56
N LYS A 28 22.43 1.14 11.72
CA LYS A 28 23.43 1.23 10.65
C LYS A 28 23.81 -0.16 10.12
N ILE A 29 23.98 -0.25 8.82
CA ILE A 29 24.50 -1.41 8.13
C ILE A 29 26.02 -1.24 8.04
N TYR A 30 26.74 -2.31 8.34
CA TYR A 30 28.17 -2.41 8.13
C TYR A 30 28.43 -3.66 7.29
N GLY A 31 28.97 -3.48 6.09
CA GLY A 31 29.24 -4.58 5.15
C GLY A 31 28.07 -4.85 4.21
N THR A 32 27.82 -6.11 3.88
CA THR A 32 26.85 -6.47 2.84
C THR A 32 25.40 -6.37 3.31
N ALA A 33 24.54 -5.80 2.46
CA ALA A 33 23.11 -5.66 2.67
C ALA A 33 22.33 -5.91 1.38
N PHE A 34 21.05 -6.25 1.54
CA PHE A 34 20.13 -6.19 0.42
C PHE A 34 19.79 -4.74 0.14
N THR A 35 19.98 -4.34 -1.11
CA THR A 35 19.50 -3.08 -1.62
C THR A 35 18.56 -3.32 -2.79
N CYS A 36 17.60 -2.41 -2.92
CA CYS A 36 16.80 -2.31 -4.11
C CYS A 36 17.11 -0.96 -4.75
N TYR A 37 17.76 -0.98 -5.92
CA TYR A 37 18.12 0.25 -6.64
C TYR A 37 16.92 1.15 -6.95
N SER A 38 15.80 0.55 -7.36
CA SER A 38 14.60 1.29 -7.72
C SER A 38 13.96 1.97 -6.51
N CYS A 39 14.01 1.33 -5.33
CA CYS A 39 13.42 1.87 -4.10
C CYS A 39 14.42 2.65 -3.23
N LYS A 40 15.72 2.55 -3.50
CA LYS A 40 16.82 3.07 -2.67
C LYS A 40 16.72 2.66 -1.19
N VAL A 41 16.15 1.48 -0.94
CA VAL A 41 16.01 0.92 0.42
C VAL A 41 17.15 -0.03 0.71
N TRP A 42 17.65 0.02 1.94
CA TRP A 42 18.70 -0.85 2.43
C TRP A 42 18.19 -1.69 3.60
N LYS A 43 18.49 -2.99 3.58
CA LYS A 43 18.13 -3.92 4.65
C LYS A 43 19.29 -4.86 4.96
N HIS A 44 19.52 -5.15 6.25
CA HIS A 44 20.39 -6.26 6.61
C HIS A 44 19.89 -7.56 5.95
N ILE A 45 20.82 -8.43 5.55
CA ILE A 45 20.48 -9.75 4.98
C ILE A 45 19.53 -10.52 5.91
N SER A 46 19.80 -10.50 7.21
CA SER A 46 18.95 -11.13 8.23
C SER A 46 17.58 -10.47 8.39
N CYS A 47 17.47 -9.15 8.21
CA CYS A 47 16.20 -8.42 8.29
C CYS A 47 15.33 -8.67 7.05
N ALA A 48 15.93 -8.78 5.87
CA ALA A 48 15.21 -9.17 4.66
C ALA A 48 14.72 -10.62 4.72
N ASP A 49 15.58 -11.54 5.18
CA ASP A 49 15.24 -12.95 5.33
C ASP A 49 14.10 -13.22 6.33
N LYS A 50 13.96 -12.37 7.35
CA LYS A 50 12.93 -12.53 8.38
C LYS A 50 11.51 -12.35 7.84
N LEU A 51 11.32 -11.53 6.80
CA LEU A 51 10.01 -11.36 6.15
C LEU A 51 9.64 -12.58 5.27
N ASN A 52 10.63 -13.28 4.71
CA ASN A 52 10.40 -14.42 3.83
C ASN A 52 10.25 -15.77 4.55
N ARG A 53 10.81 -15.92 5.76
CA ARG A 53 10.80 -17.22 6.48
C ARG A 53 9.51 -17.54 7.23
N ASP A 54 8.71 -16.54 7.63
CA ASP A 54 7.56 -16.76 8.53
C ASP A 54 6.19 -16.70 7.84
N LEU A 55 6.13 -16.38 6.54
CA LEU A 55 4.87 -16.32 5.78
C LEU A 55 4.65 -17.62 5.00
N PRO A 56 3.63 -18.43 5.36
CA PRO A 56 3.31 -19.64 4.61
C PRO A 56 2.86 -19.28 3.19
N LEU A 57 3.36 -20.00 2.18
CA LEU A 57 2.95 -19.78 0.77
C LEU A 57 1.46 -20.02 0.55
N GLU A 58 0.83 -20.84 1.39
CA GLU A 58 -0.59 -21.12 1.33
C GLU A 58 -1.22 -21.17 2.72
N ILE A 59 -2.42 -20.63 2.85
CA ILE A 59 -3.22 -20.69 4.08
C ILE A 59 -4.64 -21.13 3.81
N THR A 60 -5.28 -21.70 4.83
CA THR A 60 -6.74 -21.82 4.92
C THR A 60 -7.22 -20.79 5.93
N HIS A 61 -8.12 -19.89 5.53
CA HIS A 61 -8.60 -18.83 6.41
C HIS A 61 -10.05 -19.12 6.86
N PRO A 62 -10.44 -18.89 8.13
CA PRO A 62 -11.80 -19.19 8.62
C PRO A 62 -12.94 -18.49 7.87
N LEU A 63 -12.67 -17.34 7.24
CA LEU A 63 -13.65 -16.64 6.40
C LEU A 63 -13.79 -17.23 4.98
N HIS A 64 -12.90 -18.14 4.59
CA HIS A 64 -12.86 -18.73 3.27
C HIS A 64 -12.30 -20.16 3.34
N LEU A 65 -13.13 -21.08 3.83
CA LEU A 65 -12.75 -22.49 4.04
C LEU A 65 -12.82 -23.32 2.75
N GLN A 66 -13.51 -22.82 1.72
CA GLN A 66 -13.77 -23.57 0.49
C GLN A 66 -12.49 -23.75 -0.34
N HIS A 67 -11.60 -22.77 -0.32
CA HIS A 67 -10.36 -22.80 -1.09
C HIS A 67 -9.17 -22.33 -0.24
N ARG A 68 -7.98 -22.76 -0.66
CA ARG A 68 -6.72 -22.28 -0.11
C ARG A 68 -6.40 -20.93 -0.73
N LEU A 69 -5.79 -20.06 0.07
CA LEU A 69 -5.29 -18.76 -0.38
C LEU A 69 -3.79 -18.87 -0.59
N GLN A 70 -3.31 -18.36 -1.72
CA GLN A 70 -1.91 -18.33 -2.10
C GLN A 70 -1.32 -16.96 -1.83
N LEU A 71 -0.11 -16.94 -1.28
CA LEU A 71 0.63 -15.71 -1.07
C LEU A 71 1.08 -15.16 -2.42
N GLN A 72 0.60 -13.96 -2.74
CA GLN A 72 0.99 -13.20 -3.90
C GLN A 72 1.97 -12.10 -3.51
N TRP A 73 3.08 -12.12 -4.24
CA TRP A 73 4.18 -11.17 -4.13
C TRP A 73 4.07 -10.18 -5.28
N ASP A 74 2.92 -9.54 -5.47
CA ASP A 74 2.78 -8.50 -6.48
C ASP A 74 2.47 -7.15 -5.84
N TYR A 75 3.10 -6.08 -6.33
CA TYR A 75 2.83 -4.68 -5.97
C TYR A 75 2.14 -3.92 -7.11
N SER A 76 1.92 -4.57 -8.25
CA SER A 76 1.43 -3.90 -9.46
C SER A 76 0.01 -3.35 -9.31
N GLU A 77 -0.80 -3.95 -8.44
CA GLU A 77 -2.21 -3.61 -8.28
C GLU A 77 -2.64 -3.49 -6.81
N ASP A 78 -3.34 -2.40 -6.54
CA ASP A 78 -4.12 -2.21 -5.32
C ASP A 78 -5.27 -3.22 -5.27
N PHE A 79 -5.62 -3.68 -4.07
CA PHE A 79 -6.71 -4.64 -3.89
C PHE A 79 -7.56 -4.31 -2.68
N ILE A 80 -8.82 -4.75 -2.70
CA ILE A 80 -9.73 -4.62 -1.56
C ILE A 80 -9.60 -5.88 -0.72
N CYS A 81 -9.24 -5.72 0.55
CA CYS A 81 -9.21 -6.85 1.48
C CYS A 81 -10.63 -7.29 1.85
N ASP A 82 -10.99 -8.55 1.55
CA ASP A 82 -12.30 -9.16 1.78
C ASP A 82 -12.62 -9.39 3.25
N LYS A 83 -11.70 -9.11 4.18
CA LYS A 83 -11.96 -9.08 5.62
C LYS A 83 -12.21 -7.68 6.15
N CYS A 84 -11.32 -6.72 5.88
CA CYS A 84 -11.41 -5.37 6.47
C CYS A 84 -12.14 -4.36 5.58
N LEU A 85 -12.34 -4.70 4.30
CA LEU A 85 -12.88 -3.88 3.22
C LEU A 85 -12.06 -2.63 2.89
N TYR A 86 -10.85 -2.47 3.43
CA TYR A 86 -9.96 -1.38 3.03
C TYR A 86 -9.18 -1.73 1.77
N ILE A 87 -8.90 -0.70 0.97
CA ILE A 87 -7.88 -0.79 -0.07
C ILE A 87 -6.53 -1.03 0.62
N SER A 88 -5.84 -2.05 0.14
CA SER A 88 -4.53 -2.50 0.58
C SER A 88 -3.62 -2.59 -0.64
N THR A 89 -2.32 -2.42 -0.42
CA THR A 89 -1.31 -2.47 -1.46
C THR A 89 -0.24 -3.48 -1.09
N GLY A 90 0.35 -4.13 -2.08
CA GLY A 90 1.40 -5.13 -1.87
C GLY A 90 0.92 -6.53 -1.55
N TYR A 91 1.62 -7.22 -0.64
CA TYR A 91 1.43 -8.65 -0.40
C TYR A 91 0.01 -8.98 0.06
N ARG A 92 -0.53 -10.00 -0.60
CA ARG A 92 -1.88 -10.49 -0.33
C ARG A 92 -1.94 -12.00 -0.34
N TYR A 93 -2.91 -12.54 0.36
CA TYR A 93 -3.37 -13.91 0.18
C TYR A 93 -4.57 -13.90 -0.74
N GLU A 94 -4.41 -14.46 -1.93
CA GLU A 94 -5.43 -14.49 -2.98
C GLU A 94 -5.92 -15.91 -3.23
N CYS A 95 -7.23 -16.06 -3.45
CA CYS A 95 -7.77 -17.30 -3.99
C CYS A 95 -7.67 -17.27 -5.52
N SER A 96 -7.09 -18.30 -6.14
CA SER A 96 -7.08 -18.41 -7.61
C SER A 96 -8.43 -18.82 -8.19
N SER A 97 -9.28 -19.47 -7.38
CA SER A 97 -10.60 -19.96 -7.81
C SER A 97 -11.71 -18.90 -7.69
N CYS A 98 -11.49 -17.81 -6.96
CA CYS A 98 -12.47 -16.75 -6.78
C CYS A 98 -11.81 -15.42 -6.38
N ASP A 99 -12.49 -14.30 -6.57
CA ASP A 99 -11.98 -12.96 -6.19
C ASP A 99 -12.03 -12.71 -4.67
N PHE A 100 -11.35 -13.55 -3.90
CA PHE A 100 -11.19 -13.42 -2.45
C PHE A 100 -9.74 -13.08 -2.12
N ASN A 101 -9.53 -11.92 -1.52
CA ASN A 101 -8.22 -11.33 -1.25
C ASN A 101 -8.09 -10.89 0.21
N LEU A 102 -6.99 -11.23 0.87
CA LEU A 102 -6.68 -10.77 2.24
C LEU A 102 -5.33 -10.06 2.28
N ASP A 103 -5.30 -8.90 2.95
CA ASP A 103 -4.04 -8.32 3.38
C ASP A 103 -3.38 -9.21 4.45
N LEU A 104 -2.05 -9.10 4.60
CA LEU A 104 -1.30 -9.96 5.53
C LEU A 104 -1.79 -9.86 6.98
N LYS A 105 -2.21 -8.67 7.44
CA LYS A 105 -2.70 -8.50 8.83
C LYS A 105 -4.01 -9.24 9.03
N CYS A 106 -4.89 -9.18 8.04
CA CYS A 106 -6.17 -9.86 8.03
C CYS A 106 -6.00 -11.37 7.91
N ALA A 107 -5.04 -11.83 7.12
CA ALA A 107 -4.69 -13.23 6.96
C ALA A 107 -4.11 -13.87 8.23
N SER A 108 -3.28 -13.16 8.99
CA SER A 108 -2.74 -13.64 10.26
C SER A 108 -3.76 -13.68 11.39
N SER A 109 -4.90 -12.99 11.24
CA SER A 109 -5.93 -12.93 12.28
C SER A 109 -6.85 -14.14 12.22
N VAL A 110 -6.65 -15.10 13.11
CA VAL A 110 -7.46 -16.34 13.21
C VAL A 110 -8.94 -16.12 13.58
N SER A 111 -9.33 -14.91 13.98
CA SER A 111 -10.75 -14.59 14.17
C SER A 111 -11.50 -14.60 12.83
N GLY A 112 -12.42 -15.57 12.70
CA GLY A 112 -13.42 -15.63 11.63
C GLY A 112 -14.59 -14.66 11.84
N GLN A 113 -14.53 -13.77 12.83
CA GLN A 113 -15.52 -12.74 13.00
C GLN A 113 -15.23 -11.58 12.05
N LEU A 114 -16.25 -11.20 11.28
CA LEU A 114 -16.23 -9.97 10.50
C LEU A 114 -16.34 -8.76 11.45
N PRO A 115 -15.60 -7.67 11.19
CA PRO A 115 -15.77 -6.44 11.93
C PRO A 115 -17.23 -5.96 11.88
N LYS A 116 -17.85 -5.75 13.05
CA LYS A 116 -19.28 -5.43 13.20
C LYS A 116 -19.69 -4.12 12.51
N ASP A 117 -18.73 -3.24 12.23
CA ASP A 117 -18.91 -1.98 11.51
C ASP A 117 -18.96 -2.16 9.98
N GLN A 118 -19.10 -3.40 9.46
CA GLN A 118 -19.12 -3.71 8.02
C GLN A 118 -20.48 -4.10 7.45
N GLU A 119 -21.51 -4.27 8.27
CA GLU A 119 -22.84 -4.71 7.81
C GLU A 119 -23.40 -3.90 6.62
N PRO A 120 -23.20 -2.57 6.51
CA PRO A 120 -23.69 -1.81 5.36
C PRO A 120 -23.05 -2.23 4.03
N LEU A 121 -21.82 -2.75 4.03
CA LEU A 121 -21.01 -3.01 2.83
C LEU A 121 -20.89 -4.51 2.48
N ARG A 122 -21.54 -5.39 3.25
CA ARG A 122 -21.57 -6.84 2.98
C ARG A 122 -22.95 -7.35 2.58
N SER A 123 -22.97 -8.35 1.70
CA SER A 123 -24.18 -9.11 1.39
C SER A 123 -24.52 -10.05 2.54
N LYS A 124 -25.74 -10.61 2.53
CA LYS A 124 -26.17 -11.60 3.54
C LYS A 124 -25.28 -12.84 3.56
N ASP A 125 -24.60 -13.14 2.46
CA ASP A 125 -23.69 -14.27 2.31
C ASP A 125 -22.25 -13.95 2.76
N GLY A 126 -22.02 -12.77 3.33
CA GLY A 126 -20.72 -12.32 3.82
C GLY A 126 -19.76 -11.82 2.73
N LYS A 127 -20.17 -11.83 1.45
CA LYS A 127 -19.36 -11.28 0.35
C LYS A 127 -19.38 -9.74 0.36
N LYS A 128 -18.31 -9.11 -0.16
CA LYS A 128 -18.31 -7.66 -0.42
C LYS A 128 -19.46 -7.32 -1.37
N LYS A 129 -20.23 -6.27 -1.04
CA LYS A 129 -21.31 -5.81 -1.91
C LYS A 129 -20.72 -5.23 -3.20
N THR A 130 -21.43 -5.44 -4.28
CA THR A 130 -21.10 -4.90 -5.59
C THR A 130 -22.31 -4.23 -6.24
N ILE A 131 -22.07 -3.27 -7.12
CA ILE A 131 -23.09 -2.61 -7.94
C ILE A 131 -22.69 -2.73 -9.40
N PHE A 132 -23.66 -3.04 -10.26
CA PHE A 132 -23.51 -2.87 -11.70
C PHE A 132 -23.97 -1.46 -12.07
N HIS A 133 -23.03 -0.63 -12.53
CA HIS A 133 -23.37 0.72 -12.96
C HIS A 133 -23.63 0.72 -14.47
N HIS A 134 -24.80 1.22 -14.90
CA HIS A 134 -25.23 1.10 -16.31
C HIS A 134 -24.43 1.96 -17.30
N SER A 135 -23.61 2.90 -16.82
CA SER A 135 -22.80 3.76 -17.70
C SER A 135 -21.43 3.19 -18.04
N HIS A 136 -20.99 2.10 -17.41
CA HIS A 136 -19.74 1.43 -17.74
C HIS A 136 -19.82 -0.09 -17.48
N GLY A 137 -19.25 -0.90 -18.37
CA GLY A 137 -19.39 -2.36 -18.36
C GLY A 137 -18.52 -3.08 -17.31
N HIS A 138 -18.51 -2.63 -16.06
CA HIS A 138 -17.78 -3.31 -14.98
C HIS A 138 -18.48 -3.17 -13.62
N VAL A 139 -18.10 -4.07 -12.72
CA VAL A 139 -18.69 -4.19 -11.39
C VAL A 139 -17.95 -3.26 -10.43
N LEU A 140 -18.69 -2.41 -9.71
CA LEU A 140 -18.14 -1.56 -8.66
C LEU A 140 -18.24 -2.27 -7.32
N SER A 141 -17.11 -2.42 -6.62
CA SER A 141 -17.07 -3.00 -5.27
C SER A 141 -17.12 -1.91 -4.21
N PHE A 142 -17.90 -2.13 -3.16
CA PHE A 142 -17.88 -1.26 -1.99
C PHE A 142 -16.63 -1.52 -1.14
N PHE A 143 -15.91 -0.45 -0.79
CA PHE A 143 -14.75 -0.51 0.11
C PHE A 143 -14.81 0.63 1.13
N LYS A 144 -14.08 0.45 2.24
CA LYS A 144 -13.79 1.48 3.22
C LYS A 144 -12.58 2.26 2.78
N TYR A 145 -12.70 3.58 2.81
CA TYR A 145 -11.55 4.46 2.72
C TYR A 145 -11.06 4.80 4.12
N ARG A 146 -9.74 4.82 4.35
CA ARG A 146 -9.23 5.49 5.55
C ARG A 146 -9.33 6.98 5.29
N LYS A 147 -10.24 7.66 5.99
CA LYS A 147 -10.21 9.12 6.06
C LYS A 147 -8.90 9.50 6.75
N VAL A 148 -7.87 9.83 5.99
CA VAL A 148 -6.78 10.65 6.54
C VAL A 148 -7.48 11.93 6.95
N CYS A 149 -7.53 12.25 8.25
CA CYS A 149 -8.16 13.49 8.72
C CYS A 149 -7.61 14.65 7.90
N SER A 150 -8.41 15.19 6.98
CA SER A 150 -8.08 16.37 6.19
C SER A 150 -7.76 17.55 7.11
N ASP A 151 -8.23 17.51 8.36
CA ASP A 151 -7.93 18.48 9.42
C ASP A 151 -6.44 18.52 9.81
N LYS A 152 -5.62 17.53 9.42
CA LYS A 152 -4.16 17.50 9.65
C LYS A 152 -3.33 17.78 8.41
N ILE A 153 -3.92 17.75 7.22
CA ILE A 153 -3.24 18.14 5.99
C ILE A 153 -3.65 19.58 5.73
N PRO A 154 -2.78 20.56 5.98
CA PRO A 154 -3.17 21.95 5.82
C PRO A 154 -3.54 22.17 4.34
N GLY A 155 -4.68 22.82 4.07
CA GLY A 155 -5.09 23.15 2.70
C GLY A 155 -4.08 24.06 1.98
N THR A 156 -3.16 24.66 2.75
CA THR A 156 -2.06 25.49 2.28
C THR A 156 -0.75 25.18 2.99
N LEU A 157 0.35 25.05 2.26
CA LEU A 157 1.69 24.81 2.80
C LEU A 157 2.60 26.01 2.49
N SER A 158 3.31 26.52 3.51
CA SER A 158 4.40 27.48 3.28
C SER A 158 5.69 26.74 3.00
N HIS A 159 6.34 27.03 1.88
CA HIS A 159 7.56 26.35 1.44
C HIS A 159 8.67 27.36 1.14
N SER A 160 9.92 27.01 1.44
CA SER A 160 11.09 27.89 1.27
C SER A 160 11.33 28.32 -0.18
N LEU A 161 10.95 27.49 -1.16
CA LEU A 161 10.99 27.85 -2.59
C LEU A 161 9.86 28.81 -3.01
N HIS A 162 8.81 28.93 -2.21
CA HIS A 162 7.66 29.80 -2.45
C HIS A 162 7.43 30.75 -1.26
N PRO A 163 8.41 31.59 -0.88
CA PRO A 163 8.33 32.39 0.35
C PRO A 163 7.28 33.51 0.29
N LYS A 164 6.79 33.86 -0.91
CA LYS A 164 5.83 34.95 -1.13
C LYS A 164 4.36 34.51 -1.24
N HIS A 165 4.10 33.22 -1.40
CA HIS A 165 2.75 32.69 -1.56
C HIS A 165 2.68 31.23 -1.07
N PRO A 166 1.62 30.84 -0.36
CA PRO A 166 1.45 29.46 0.05
C PRO A 166 1.14 28.57 -1.15
N LEU A 167 1.63 27.33 -1.11
CA LEU A 167 1.19 26.27 -2.01
C LEU A 167 -0.18 25.77 -1.56
N ARG A 168 -1.07 25.44 -2.49
CA ARG A 168 -2.42 24.97 -2.19
C ARG A 168 -2.55 23.49 -2.50
N LEU A 169 -3.20 22.75 -1.60
CA LEU A 169 -3.48 21.33 -1.80
C LEU A 169 -4.53 21.16 -2.90
N THR A 170 -4.20 20.37 -3.91
CA THR A 170 -5.08 20.03 -5.03
C THR A 170 -4.95 18.56 -5.39
N PHE A 171 -5.95 18.03 -6.09
CA PHE A 171 -5.91 16.72 -6.73
C PHE A 171 -5.64 16.96 -8.22
N ALA A 172 -4.39 17.24 -8.56
CA ALA A 172 -4.03 17.53 -9.94
C ALA A 172 -3.86 16.23 -10.73
N ILE A 173 -4.59 16.14 -11.82
CA ILE A 173 -4.64 14.99 -12.73
C ILE A 173 -3.51 15.00 -13.78
N ASN A 174 -2.62 16.01 -13.76
CA ASN A 174 -1.58 16.24 -14.78
C ASN A 174 -0.33 16.92 -14.19
N ILE A 175 0.23 16.40 -13.09
CA ILE A 175 1.59 16.79 -12.66
C ILE A 175 2.51 15.61 -12.91
N ASP A 176 3.18 15.63 -14.05
CA ASP A 176 4.05 14.51 -14.45
C ASP A 176 5.24 14.33 -13.50
N LYS A 177 5.67 15.40 -12.81
CA LYS A 177 6.88 15.39 -11.97
C LYS A 177 6.84 16.43 -10.85
N CYS A 178 7.16 16.01 -9.63
CA CYS A 178 7.32 16.91 -8.48
C CYS A 178 8.57 17.78 -8.66
N ASN A 179 8.42 19.10 -8.56
CA ASN A 179 9.55 20.03 -8.68
C ASN A 179 10.54 19.99 -7.50
N VAL A 180 10.15 19.42 -6.36
CA VAL A 180 11.02 19.29 -5.17
C VAL A 180 11.80 17.97 -5.18
N CYS A 181 11.13 16.83 -5.31
CA CYS A 181 11.79 15.52 -5.26
C CYS A 181 12.10 14.92 -6.64
N SER A 182 11.63 15.55 -7.72
CA SER A 182 11.79 15.05 -9.10
C SER A 182 11.17 13.66 -9.35
N GLU A 183 10.29 13.20 -8.48
CA GLU A 183 9.55 11.94 -8.63
C GLU A 183 8.25 12.17 -9.42
N ASN A 184 7.81 11.15 -10.15
CA ASN A 184 6.54 11.22 -10.86
C ASN A 184 5.39 11.16 -9.84
N SER A 185 4.35 11.96 -10.04
CA SER A 185 3.17 11.88 -9.18
C SER A 185 2.22 10.79 -9.70
N ASP A 186 1.75 9.91 -8.81
CA ASP A 186 0.66 9.01 -9.15
C ASP A 186 -0.61 9.82 -9.38
N TYR A 187 -1.35 9.49 -10.45
CA TYR A 187 -2.55 10.21 -10.95
C TYR A 187 -3.70 10.41 -9.93
N SER A 188 -3.56 9.87 -8.73
CA SER A 188 -4.53 9.91 -7.63
C SER A 188 -4.00 10.55 -6.34
N SER A 189 -2.73 10.99 -6.30
CA SER A 189 -2.10 11.55 -5.10
C SER A 189 -2.39 13.05 -4.95
N PRO A 190 -2.76 13.53 -3.75
CA PRO A 190 -2.93 14.96 -3.50
C PRO A 190 -1.56 15.66 -3.51
N VAL A 191 -1.49 16.82 -4.16
CA VAL A 191 -0.25 17.58 -4.41
C VAL A 191 -0.42 19.05 -4.01
N PHE A 192 0.66 19.68 -3.58
CA PHE A 192 0.69 21.11 -3.25
C PHE A 192 1.20 21.91 -4.45
N VAL A 193 0.37 22.80 -5.00
CA VAL A 193 0.67 23.57 -6.22
C VAL A 193 0.66 25.06 -5.92
N CYS A 194 1.54 25.81 -6.57
CA CYS A 194 1.48 27.26 -6.56
C CYS A 194 0.59 27.74 -7.70
N GLU A 195 -0.58 28.29 -7.41
CA GLU A 195 -1.47 28.83 -8.46
C GLU A 195 -0.94 30.16 -9.06
N MET A 196 0.02 30.79 -8.39
CA MET A 196 0.62 32.08 -8.78
C MET A 196 1.89 31.94 -9.61
N CYS A 197 2.51 30.77 -9.60
CA CYS A 197 3.69 30.47 -10.39
C CYS A 197 3.37 29.28 -11.30
N SER A 198 3.37 29.50 -12.61
CA SER A 198 3.15 28.46 -13.62
C SER A 198 4.37 27.53 -13.73
N CYS A 199 4.74 26.87 -12.63
CA CYS A 199 5.88 25.97 -12.50
C CYS A 199 5.44 24.52 -12.33
#